data_AF-A0A350JJB9-F1
#
_entry.id   AF-A0A350JJB9-F1
#
_cell.length_a   1.000
_cell.length_b   1.000
_cell.length_c   1.000
_cell.angle_alpha   90.00
_cell.angle_beta   90.00
_cell.angle_gamma   90.00
#
_symmetry.space_group_name_H-M   'P 1'
#
loop_
_entity.id
_entity.type
_entity.pdbx_description
1 polymer ?
#
loop_
_entity_poly.entity_id
_entity_poly.type
_entity_poly.pdbx_seq_one_letter_code
_entity_poly.pdbx_strand_id
1 'polypeptide(L)'
;MLLAKTSSSQSEKADCEALTNRILGEAVEVRNLGPRVNSEKQESNPQFVESESYLTFKSSSADDLGKQTVSEFLKGQFTRSVTIEKRLDLLNLNGSENGLENLIYIDPLGTRIVLLQENTLWVTERGEDGFESVVKLPQDSILFDYADRAVLDPTGRVIFFSAKKAGDAGATYDIYRQRYTDGQWTLPEVLGPAINTEFNEVDPKLTVKGDLTFSSDKPGGLGGFDIYYSEKGDTGFGLPLGFCAPVNSSANDRHFTLIQKQRFALLSSDREAGLGGFDIYSIDVYAEI
;
A
#
# COMPACT_ATOMS: atom_id res chain seq x y z
N MET A 1 -23.28 25.96 -24.89
CA MET A 1 -22.08 25.69 -24.05
C MET A 1 -22.00 24.18 -23.74
N LEU A 2 -21.88 23.33 -24.78
CA LEU A 2 -21.99 21.86 -24.61
C LEU A 2 -20.73 21.08 -25.08
N LEU A 3 -19.93 21.68 -25.96
CA LEU A 3 -18.81 21.00 -26.65
C LEU A 3 -17.53 20.84 -25.81
N ALA A 4 -17.43 21.48 -24.63
CA ALA A 4 -16.21 21.48 -23.82
C ALA A 4 -16.12 20.32 -22.82
N LYS A 5 -17.25 19.71 -22.41
CA LYS A 5 -17.26 18.57 -21.47
C LYS A 5 -16.97 17.22 -22.15
N THR A 6 -17.21 17.12 -23.45
CA THR A 6 -16.98 15.91 -24.24
C THR A 6 -15.52 15.74 -24.68
N SER A 7 -14.73 16.81 -24.70
CA SER A 7 -13.30 16.74 -25.03
C SER A 7 -12.43 16.37 -23.82
N SER A 8 -12.73 16.91 -22.62
CA SER A 8 -11.93 16.62 -21.42
C SER A 8 -12.01 15.15 -21.02
N SER A 9 -13.23 14.60 -20.97
CA SER A 9 -13.50 13.19 -20.66
C SER A 9 -12.91 12.19 -21.67
N GLN A 10 -12.60 12.63 -22.90
CA GLN A 10 -11.89 11.81 -23.87
C GLN A 10 -10.36 11.84 -23.65
N SER A 11 -9.78 13.00 -23.29
CA SER A 11 -8.36 13.06 -22.89
C SER A 11 -8.11 12.37 -21.55
N GLU A 12 -8.94 12.62 -20.53
CA GLU A 12 -8.83 12.02 -19.18
C GLU A 12 -8.85 10.48 -19.27
N LYS A 13 -9.72 9.94 -20.13
CA LYS A 13 -9.75 8.50 -20.43
C LYS A 13 -8.48 8.02 -21.17
N ALA A 14 -8.05 8.71 -22.22
CA ALA A 14 -6.86 8.31 -22.98
C ALA A 14 -5.59 8.32 -22.11
N ASP A 15 -5.47 9.29 -21.19
CA ASP A 15 -4.36 9.41 -20.25
C ASP A 15 -4.37 8.26 -19.21
N CYS A 16 -5.54 7.85 -18.69
CA CYS A 16 -5.62 6.68 -17.82
C CYS A 16 -5.35 5.36 -18.56
N GLU A 17 -5.74 5.24 -19.84
CA GLU A 17 -5.49 4.03 -20.66
C GLU A 17 -3.98 3.93 -20.95
N ALA A 18 -3.33 5.04 -21.32
CA ALA A 18 -1.88 5.12 -21.51
C ALA A 18 -1.09 4.84 -20.22
N LEU A 19 -1.57 5.30 -19.05
CA LEU A 19 -0.98 4.93 -17.76
C LEU A 19 -1.09 3.42 -17.50
N THR A 20 -2.30 2.87 -17.62
CA THR A 20 -2.61 1.47 -17.30
C THR A 20 -1.78 0.52 -18.16
N ASN A 21 -1.72 0.76 -19.48
CA ASN A 21 -0.96 -0.04 -20.43
C ASN A 21 0.56 0.02 -20.21
N ARG A 22 1.06 1.12 -19.62
CA ARG A 22 2.49 1.36 -19.38
C ARG A 22 3.00 0.75 -18.08
N ILE A 23 2.19 0.79 -17.01
CA ILE A 23 2.58 0.30 -15.68
C ILE A 23 2.27 -1.19 -15.50
N LEU A 24 1.11 -1.63 -16.00
CA LEU A 24 0.65 -3.01 -15.91
C LEU A 24 0.80 -3.67 -17.29
N GLY A 25 -0.02 -3.27 -18.24
CA GLY A 25 -0.06 -3.84 -19.59
C GLY A 25 -1.42 -3.64 -20.24
N GLU A 26 -1.55 -4.08 -21.48
CA GLU A 26 -2.84 -4.18 -22.17
C GLU A 26 -3.65 -5.36 -21.59
N ALA A 27 -4.97 -5.35 -21.77
CA ALA A 27 -5.88 -6.41 -21.31
C ALA A 27 -5.74 -6.80 -19.82
N VAL A 28 -5.68 -5.79 -18.93
CA VAL A 28 -5.73 -5.99 -17.47
C VAL A 28 -7.08 -6.56 -17.05
N GLU A 29 -7.05 -7.62 -16.24
CA GLU A 29 -8.20 -8.15 -15.51
C GLU A 29 -7.99 -7.95 -14.00
N VAL A 30 -9.06 -7.62 -13.25
CA VAL A 30 -9.02 -7.55 -11.79
C VAL A 30 -9.90 -8.63 -11.18
N ARG A 31 -9.32 -9.46 -10.32
CA ARG A 31 -9.95 -10.69 -9.80
C ARG A 31 -10.03 -10.68 -8.29
N ASN A 32 -11.21 -10.98 -7.75
CA ASN A 32 -11.37 -11.27 -6.33
C ASN A 32 -10.60 -12.55 -5.98
N LEU A 33 -9.91 -12.53 -4.84
CA LEU A 33 -9.02 -13.62 -4.45
C LEU A 33 -9.61 -14.59 -3.45
N GLY A 34 -10.92 -14.63 -3.29
CA GLY A 34 -11.68 -15.79 -2.81
C GLY A 34 -11.36 -16.28 -1.40
N PRO A 35 -11.94 -17.43 -1.00
CA PRO A 35 -12.00 -17.87 0.40
C PRO A 35 -10.70 -18.52 0.91
N ARG A 36 -9.53 -18.04 0.45
CA ARG A 36 -8.20 -18.44 0.92
C ARG A 36 -7.42 -17.25 1.51
N VAL A 37 -7.59 -16.03 0.98
CA VAL A 37 -7.45 -14.76 1.73
C VAL A 37 -8.73 -14.42 2.44
N ASN A 38 -9.77 -14.19 1.63
CA ASN A 38 -10.84 -13.28 1.96
C ASN A 38 -11.85 -14.02 2.80
N SER A 39 -12.34 -13.34 3.81
CA SER A 39 -13.31 -13.84 4.78
C SER A 39 -14.56 -12.98 4.76
N GLU A 40 -15.53 -13.30 5.60
CA GLU A 40 -16.68 -12.43 5.86
C GLU A 40 -16.31 -11.19 6.72
N LYS A 41 -15.05 -10.72 6.67
CA LYS A 41 -14.50 -9.62 7.49
C LYS A 41 -13.81 -8.58 6.60
N GLN A 42 -12.55 -8.24 6.84
CA GLN A 42 -11.82 -7.27 6.04
C GLN A 42 -10.35 -7.63 5.99
N GLU A 43 -9.86 -7.81 4.78
CA GLU A 43 -8.51 -8.16 4.40
C GLU A 43 -7.92 -7.02 3.56
N SER A 44 -6.85 -6.38 4.05
CA SER A 44 -6.29 -5.15 3.48
C SER A 44 -4.75 -5.09 3.52
N ASN A 45 -4.19 -4.00 2.98
CA ASN A 45 -2.75 -3.69 3.01
C ASN A 45 -1.82 -4.84 2.55
N PRO A 46 -1.99 -5.38 1.34
CA PRO A 46 -1.15 -6.46 0.83
C PRO A 46 0.29 -5.99 0.60
N GLN A 47 1.25 -6.87 0.91
CA GLN A 47 2.70 -6.61 0.89
C GLN A 47 3.48 -7.87 0.49
N PHE A 48 4.64 -7.72 -0.13
CA PHE A 48 5.47 -8.85 -0.55
C PHE A 48 6.80 -8.87 0.21
N VAL A 49 7.23 -10.07 0.61
CA VAL A 49 8.45 -10.30 1.39
C VAL A 49 9.27 -11.47 0.83
N GLU A 50 10.52 -11.58 1.29
CA GLU A 50 11.54 -12.51 0.81
C GLU A 50 11.65 -12.54 -0.73
N SER A 51 11.88 -11.37 -1.32
CA SER A 51 12.05 -11.15 -2.77
C SER A 51 10.84 -11.59 -3.62
N GLU A 52 9.63 -11.25 -3.17
CA GLU A 52 8.34 -11.57 -3.82
C GLU A 52 7.91 -13.05 -3.68
N SER A 53 8.55 -13.81 -2.77
CA SER A 53 8.23 -15.23 -2.52
C SER A 53 7.02 -15.46 -1.62
N TYR A 54 6.75 -14.52 -0.70
CA TYR A 54 5.58 -14.58 0.19
C TYR A 54 4.79 -13.28 0.14
N LEU A 55 3.49 -13.42 0.31
CA LEU A 55 2.55 -12.34 0.54
C LEU A 55 2.29 -12.21 2.06
N THR A 56 2.13 -10.98 2.53
CA THR A 56 1.55 -10.63 3.84
C THR A 56 0.43 -9.61 3.64
N PHE A 57 -0.45 -9.49 4.63
CA PHE A 57 -1.65 -8.66 4.60
C PHE A 57 -2.14 -8.41 6.03
N LYS A 58 -3.12 -7.53 6.20
CA LYS A 58 -3.86 -7.30 7.44
C LYS A 58 -5.23 -7.95 7.32
N SER A 59 -5.65 -8.75 8.30
CA SER A 59 -6.98 -9.36 8.36
C SER A 59 -7.69 -8.94 9.66
N SER A 60 -9.02 -8.97 9.62
CA SER A 60 -9.88 -8.80 10.81
C SER A 60 -10.74 -10.04 11.12
N SER A 61 -10.38 -11.20 10.53
CA SER A 61 -10.88 -12.50 10.97
C SER A 61 -10.26 -12.90 12.30
N ALA A 62 -11.10 -13.31 13.24
CA ALA A 62 -10.68 -13.96 14.49
C ALA A 62 -10.46 -15.48 14.32
N ASP A 63 -11.01 -16.08 13.27
CA ASP A 63 -10.88 -17.52 13.00
C ASP A 63 -9.57 -17.83 12.28
N ASP A 64 -8.86 -18.86 12.76
CA ASP A 64 -7.55 -19.32 12.26
C ASP A 64 -7.64 -19.78 10.80
N LEU A 65 -7.40 -18.82 9.91
CA LEU A 65 -7.04 -19.00 8.52
C LEU A 65 -5.51 -18.94 8.34
N GLY A 66 -4.74 -19.82 9.00
CA GLY A 66 -3.27 -19.95 8.86
C GLY A 66 -2.67 -21.36 8.60
N LYS A 67 -2.87 -21.97 7.39
CA LYS A 67 -2.50 -23.37 7.02
C LYS A 67 -2.55 -23.76 5.49
N GLN A 68 -2.02 -23.01 4.51
CA GLN A 68 -1.72 -23.62 3.18
C GLN A 68 -0.70 -22.85 2.32
N THR A 69 0.33 -23.54 1.81
CA THR A 69 1.62 -22.97 1.39
C THR A 69 1.56 -22.01 0.19
N VAL A 70 2.13 -20.81 0.35
CA VAL A 70 2.17 -19.76 -0.69
C VAL A 70 2.90 -20.24 -1.95
N SER A 71 3.81 -21.21 -1.82
CA SER A 71 4.55 -21.84 -2.92
C SER A 71 3.67 -22.47 -4.01
N GLU A 72 2.41 -22.82 -3.73
CA GLU A 72 1.50 -23.35 -4.75
C GLU A 72 0.66 -22.27 -5.43
N PHE A 73 0.66 -21.03 -4.94
CA PHE A 73 -0.29 -20.00 -5.38
C PHE A 73 0.16 -18.99 -6.45
N LEU A 74 1.06 -19.44 -7.32
CA LEU A 74 0.98 -19.10 -8.75
C LEU A 74 0.08 -20.07 -9.55
N LYS A 75 -0.50 -21.09 -8.90
CA LYS A 75 -1.65 -21.86 -9.40
C LYS A 75 -2.64 -22.20 -8.27
N GLY A 76 -2.96 -21.18 -7.49
CA GLY A 76 -3.55 -21.36 -6.12
C GLY A 76 -4.86 -19.38 -4.31
N GLN A 77 -5.27 -18.08 -4.57
CA GLN A 77 -6.20 -17.25 -3.80
C GLN A 77 -5.65 -16.83 -2.41
N PHE A 78 -4.34 -16.59 -2.36
CA PHE A 78 -3.61 -15.71 -1.44
C PHE A 78 -3.61 -16.08 0.07
N THR A 79 -3.05 -15.15 0.87
CA THR A 79 -2.68 -15.25 2.29
C THR A 79 -3.70 -15.87 3.22
N ARG A 80 -3.41 -17.12 3.56
CA ARG A 80 -3.73 -17.76 4.84
C ARG A 80 -2.38 -18.14 5.47
N SER A 81 -1.89 -17.41 6.48
CA SER A 81 -0.50 -17.48 7.01
C SER A 81 0.04 -18.91 7.11
N VAL A 82 1.21 -19.20 6.57
CA VAL A 82 1.66 -20.60 6.42
C VAL A 82 2.83 -20.91 7.34
N THR A 83 2.80 -22.11 7.92
CA THR A 83 3.95 -22.93 8.28
C THR A 83 5.19 -22.58 7.45
N ILE A 84 6.04 -21.74 8.02
CA ILE A 84 7.32 -21.37 7.44
C ILE A 84 8.25 -22.56 7.71
N GLU A 85 8.60 -23.35 6.69
CA GLU A 85 9.48 -24.53 6.89
C GLU A 85 10.88 -24.16 7.41
N LYS A 86 11.27 -22.90 7.24
CA LYS A 86 12.26 -22.26 8.12
C LYS A 86 11.63 -21.04 8.79
N ARG A 87 11.01 -21.29 9.95
CA ARG A 87 10.51 -20.29 10.91
C ARG A 87 11.40 -19.04 10.86
N LEU A 88 10.80 -17.91 10.48
CA LEU A 88 11.31 -16.59 10.86
C LEU A 88 11.13 -16.57 12.37
N ASP A 89 12.16 -17.01 13.11
CA ASP A 89 12.06 -17.35 14.53
C ASP A 89 11.44 -16.18 15.29
N LEU A 90 10.33 -16.50 15.98
CA LEU A 90 9.25 -15.55 16.25
C LEU A 90 9.81 -14.22 16.72
N LEU A 91 9.61 -13.22 15.85
CA LEU A 91 10.23 -11.90 15.85
C LEU A 91 10.26 -11.31 17.27
N ASN A 92 11.36 -11.58 17.99
CA ASN A 92 11.39 -11.40 19.45
C ASN A 92 11.67 -9.93 19.78
N LEU A 93 10.68 -9.09 19.51
CA LEU A 93 10.54 -7.71 19.95
C LEU A 93 10.42 -7.73 21.48
N ASN A 94 11.57 -7.87 22.14
CA ASN A 94 11.71 -8.31 23.53
C ASN A 94 10.70 -7.63 24.46
N GLY A 95 9.67 -8.38 24.87
CA GLY A 95 8.70 -7.98 25.90
C GLY A 95 7.29 -7.62 25.45
N SER A 96 6.89 -7.80 24.18
CA SER A 96 5.50 -7.57 23.74
C SER A 96 4.78 -8.84 23.30
N GLU A 97 3.88 -9.37 24.14
CA GLU A 97 2.98 -10.49 23.80
C GLU A 97 1.96 -10.11 22.69
N ASN A 98 1.78 -8.81 22.41
CA ASN A 98 0.88 -8.28 21.38
C ASN A 98 1.64 -7.74 20.14
N GLY A 99 2.94 -8.03 19.99
CA GLY A 99 3.85 -7.27 19.13
C GLY A 99 3.53 -7.18 17.61
N LEU A 100 2.64 -8.02 17.09
CA LEU A 100 2.28 -8.05 15.65
C LEU A 100 1.06 -7.18 15.29
N GLU A 101 0.20 -6.80 16.24
CA GLU A 101 -0.94 -5.90 15.97
C GLU A 101 -0.49 -4.52 15.45
N ASN A 102 0.75 -4.16 15.79
CA ASN A 102 1.41 -2.91 15.48
C ASN A 102 2.16 -2.91 14.13
N LEU A 103 2.21 -4.03 13.39
CA LEU A 103 2.99 -4.12 12.15
C LEU A 103 2.31 -3.39 10.99
N ILE A 104 2.95 -2.32 10.51
CA ILE A 104 2.45 -1.48 9.41
C ILE A 104 3.03 -1.90 8.06
N TYR A 105 4.35 -2.08 8.03
CA TYR A 105 5.11 -2.35 6.81
C TYR A 105 6.26 -3.32 7.07
N ILE A 106 6.59 -4.14 6.07
CA ILE A 106 7.80 -4.95 6.00
C ILE A 106 8.42 -4.80 4.60
N ASP A 107 9.74 -4.64 4.54
CA ASP A 107 10.43 -4.44 3.27
C ASP A 107 10.52 -5.74 2.44
N PRO A 108 10.68 -5.65 1.10
CA PRO A 108 10.73 -6.83 0.24
C PRO A 108 11.86 -7.83 0.57
N LEU A 109 12.90 -7.44 1.31
CA LEU A 109 13.98 -8.33 1.72
C LEU A 109 13.76 -8.98 3.11
N GLY A 110 12.76 -8.56 3.88
CA GLY A 110 12.55 -9.04 5.26
C GLY A 110 13.68 -8.64 6.23
N THR A 111 14.27 -7.47 5.98
CA THR A 111 15.38 -6.85 6.72
C THR A 111 14.94 -5.66 7.56
N ARG A 112 13.81 -5.03 7.24
CA ARG A 112 13.26 -3.85 7.91
C ARG A 112 11.76 -3.96 8.08
N ILE A 113 11.25 -3.51 9.23
CA ILE A 113 9.82 -3.34 9.48
C ILE A 113 9.51 -1.95 10.03
N VAL A 114 8.28 -1.49 9.78
CA VAL A 114 7.68 -0.31 10.43
C VAL A 114 6.61 -0.79 11.40
N LEU A 115 6.72 -0.36 12.65
CA LEU A 115 5.75 -0.59 13.72
C LEU A 115 5.04 0.72 14.11
N LEU A 116 3.77 0.66 14.48
CA LEU A 116 3.04 1.76 15.12
C LEU A 116 2.85 1.43 16.61
N GLN A 117 3.44 2.22 17.51
CA GLN A 117 3.20 2.10 18.95
C GLN A 117 2.98 3.49 19.54
N GLU A 118 1.93 3.64 20.36
CA GLU A 118 1.55 4.90 21.03
C GLU A 118 1.40 6.05 20.01
N ASN A 119 0.70 5.77 18.92
CA ASN A 119 0.52 6.63 17.73
C ASN A 119 1.83 7.09 17.06
N THR A 120 3.01 6.59 17.47
CA THR A 120 4.30 6.87 16.82
C THR A 120 4.72 5.72 15.90
N LEU A 121 5.25 6.06 14.72
CA LEU A 121 5.95 5.10 13.86
C LEU A 121 7.39 4.85 14.35
N TRP A 122 7.82 3.60 14.24
CA TRP A 122 9.16 3.13 14.58
C TRP A 122 9.68 2.26 13.44
N VAL A 123 10.90 2.50 12.98
CA VAL A 123 11.59 1.61 12.02
C VAL A 123 12.53 0.72 12.80
N THR A 124 12.55 -0.59 12.53
CA THR A 124 13.57 -1.48 13.09
C THR A 124 14.21 -2.38 12.03
N GLU A 125 15.52 -2.54 12.14
CA GLU A 125 16.36 -3.36 11.25
C GLU A 125 16.71 -4.70 11.91
N ARG A 126 16.86 -5.73 11.07
CA ARG A 126 17.20 -7.10 11.44
C ARG A 126 18.71 -7.25 11.69
N GLY A 127 19.08 -7.64 12.91
CA GLY A 127 20.43 -8.01 13.31
C GLY A 127 20.69 -9.51 13.13
N GLU A 128 21.62 -10.05 13.91
CA GLU A 128 22.00 -11.47 13.86
C GLU A 128 21.05 -12.37 14.66
N ASP A 129 20.53 -11.90 15.80
CA ASP A 129 19.67 -12.65 16.72
C ASP A 129 18.18 -12.27 16.62
N GLY A 130 17.84 -11.11 16.03
CA GLY A 130 16.45 -10.67 15.86
C GLY A 130 16.28 -9.36 15.10
N PHE A 131 15.26 -8.57 15.48
CA PHE A 131 15.14 -7.16 15.07
C PHE A 131 15.51 -6.29 16.26
N GLU A 132 16.62 -5.55 16.13
CA GLU A 132 17.41 -5.06 17.27
C GLU A 132 17.57 -3.53 17.27
N SER A 133 17.49 -2.90 16.09
CA SER A 133 17.77 -1.46 15.91
C SER A 133 16.50 -0.62 15.79
N VAL A 134 15.75 -0.47 16.89
CA VAL A 134 14.48 0.28 16.89
C VAL A 134 14.72 1.80 16.94
N VAL A 135 14.53 2.47 15.80
CA VAL A 135 14.64 3.93 15.66
C VAL A 135 13.24 4.56 15.69
N LYS A 136 12.98 5.42 16.68
CA LYS A 136 11.75 6.22 16.77
C LYS A 136 11.74 7.29 15.67
N LEU A 137 10.62 7.46 14.97
CA LEU A 137 10.43 8.60 14.07
C LEU A 137 9.93 9.79 14.91
N PRO A 138 10.54 10.99 14.81
CA PRO A 138 10.09 12.13 15.58
C PRO A 138 8.72 12.58 15.08
N GLN A 139 7.82 12.89 16.01
CA GLN A 139 6.52 13.46 15.68
C GLN A 139 6.54 14.95 15.98
N ASP A 140 6.08 15.73 15.00
CA ASP A 140 5.69 17.12 15.18
C ASP A 140 4.38 17.33 14.44
N SER A 141 3.38 17.87 15.14
CA SER A 141 2.13 18.37 14.57
C SER A 141 1.34 17.40 13.66
N ILE A 142 1.55 16.08 13.82
CA ILE A 142 0.84 15.00 13.11
C ILE A 142 0.14 14.04 14.09
N LEU A 143 -0.99 13.48 13.65
CA LEU A 143 -1.74 12.43 14.31
C LEU A 143 -1.82 11.21 13.40
N PHE A 144 -1.29 10.09 13.86
CA PHE A 144 -1.38 8.80 13.18
C PHE A 144 -2.42 7.92 13.89
N ASP A 145 -3.61 7.81 13.28
CA ASP A 145 -4.78 7.13 13.86
C ASP A 145 -5.22 5.87 13.07
N TYR A 146 -4.55 5.53 11.96
CA TYR A 146 -4.84 4.35 11.14
C TYR A 146 -3.63 3.44 10.89
N ALA A 147 -3.67 2.25 11.48
CA ALA A 147 -2.57 1.28 11.55
C ALA A 147 -2.39 0.43 10.27
N ASP A 148 -2.19 1.05 9.10
CA ASP A 148 -1.84 0.34 7.85
C ASP A 148 -1.16 1.21 6.75
N ARG A 149 -0.78 2.46 7.07
CA ARG A 149 -0.51 3.49 6.04
C ARG A 149 0.92 4.04 5.99
N ALA A 150 1.91 3.17 5.89
CA ALA A 150 3.32 3.56 5.69
C ALA A 150 4.07 2.64 4.72
N VAL A 151 5.13 3.17 4.10
CA VAL A 151 6.04 2.46 3.19
C VAL A 151 7.46 3.03 3.30
N LEU A 152 8.47 2.16 3.29
CA LEU A 152 9.87 2.58 3.10
C LEU A 152 10.25 2.58 1.62
N ASP A 153 11.14 3.49 1.23
CA ASP A 153 11.77 3.47 -0.08
C ASP A 153 12.73 2.28 -0.25
N PRO A 154 13.13 1.92 -1.48
CA PRO A 154 14.06 0.81 -1.72
C PRO A 154 15.43 0.93 -1.03
N THR A 155 15.84 2.13 -0.58
CA THR A 155 17.07 2.31 0.23
C THR A 155 16.83 2.16 1.74
N GLY A 156 15.57 2.25 2.20
CA GLY A 156 15.16 2.32 3.61
C GLY A 156 15.54 3.62 4.31
N ARG A 157 15.90 4.67 3.56
CA ARG A 157 16.31 5.99 4.09
C ARG A 157 15.23 7.06 3.93
N VAL A 158 14.12 6.74 3.31
CA VAL A 158 12.95 7.61 3.20
C VAL A 158 11.72 6.78 3.53
N ILE A 159 10.90 7.26 4.47
CA ILE A 159 9.59 6.70 4.77
C ILE A 159 8.53 7.66 4.23
N PHE A 160 7.45 7.10 3.70
CA PHE A 160 6.25 7.83 3.32
C PHE A 160 5.07 7.23 4.07
N PHE A 161 4.19 8.08 4.59
CA PHE A 161 3.04 7.65 5.38
C PHE A 161 1.94 8.70 5.33
N SER A 162 0.67 8.30 5.43
CA SER A 162 -0.43 9.27 5.53
C SER A 162 -0.81 9.53 6.98
N ALA A 163 -0.96 10.79 7.37
CA ALA A 163 -1.39 11.19 8.71
C ALA A 163 -2.34 12.38 8.64
N LYS A 164 -3.06 12.66 9.73
CA LYS A 164 -3.76 13.96 9.86
C LYS A 164 -2.83 14.97 10.51
N LYS A 165 -3.08 16.26 10.27
CA LYS A 165 -2.49 17.34 11.04
C LYS A 165 -3.04 17.33 12.48
N ALA A 166 -2.18 17.31 13.49
CA ALA A 166 -2.60 17.29 14.89
C ALA A 166 -3.24 18.62 15.31
N GLY A 167 -4.28 18.52 16.17
CA GLY A 167 -5.01 19.68 16.69
C GLY A 167 -6.04 20.28 15.73
N ASP A 168 -6.12 19.80 14.48
CA ASP A 168 -7.12 20.19 13.50
C ASP A 168 -8.20 19.10 13.38
N ALA A 169 -9.40 19.39 13.88
CA ALA A 169 -10.53 18.45 13.86
C ALA A 169 -11.19 18.30 12.48
N GLY A 170 -10.82 19.14 11.51
CA GLY A 170 -11.30 19.08 10.12
C GLY A 170 -10.25 18.56 9.13
N ALA A 171 -9.04 18.20 9.59
CA ALA A 171 -7.96 17.77 8.70
C ALA A 171 -8.28 16.47 7.97
N THR A 172 -8.04 16.48 6.66
CA THR A 172 -7.92 15.29 5.83
C THR A 172 -6.61 14.54 6.12
N TYR A 173 -6.44 13.37 5.51
CA TYR A 173 -5.15 12.69 5.48
C TYR A 173 -4.22 13.33 4.44
N ASP A 174 -3.10 13.87 4.91
CA ASP A 174 -1.95 14.31 4.12
C ASP A 174 -0.97 13.14 3.97
N ILE A 175 -0.30 12.98 2.82
CA ILE A 175 0.91 12.14 2.73
C ILE A 175 2.13 12.95 3.17
N TYR A 176 2.82 12.42 4.17
CA TYR A 176 4.08 12.93 4.71
C TYR A 176 5.26 12.06 4.30
N ARG A 177 6.44 12.64 4.41
CA ARG A 177 7.76 12.03 4.22
C ARG A 177 8.65 12.33 5.41
N GLN A 178 9.44 11.34 5.86
CA GLN A 178 10.63 11.59 6.69
C GLN A 178 11.85 10.97 6.02
N ARG A 179 13.03 11.54 6.26
CA ARG A 179 14.32 11.09 5.72
C ARG A 179 15.24 10.68 6.84
N TYR A 180 16.03 9.62 6.66
CA TYR A 180 17.04 9.18 7.60
C TYR A 180 18.40 9.78 7.21
N THR A 181 18.87 10.72 8.03
CA THR A 181 20.08 11.53 7.80
C THR A 181 20.83 11.69 9.12
N ASP A 182 22.16 11.57 9.09
CA ASP A 182 23.04 11.79 10.26
C ASP A 182 22.65 10.99 11.52
N GLY A 183 22.11 9.78 11.32
CA GLY A 183 21.73 8.84 12.39
C GLY A 183 20.32 9.05 12.97
N GLN A 184 19.51 9.93 12.39
CA GLN A 184 18.16 10.25 12.87
C GLN A 184 17.17 10.47 11.72
N TRP A 185 15.87 10.33 12.00
CA TRP A 185 14.83 10.73 11.07
C TRP A 185 14.56 12.25 11.16
N THR A 186 14.32 12.90 10.03
CA THR A 186 13.87 14.31 9.98
C THR A 186 12.47 14.47 10.56
N LEU A 187 12.04 15.70 10.83
CA LEU A 187 10.62 16.02 11.02
C LEU A 187 9.78 15.68 9.76
N PRO A 188 8.46 15.47 9.89
CA PRO A 188 7.59 15.11 8.78
C PRO A 188 7.37 16.26 7.79
N GLU A 189 7.64 16.00 6.51
CA GLU A 189 7.47 16.93 5.39
C GLU A 189 6.26 16.51 4.54
N VAL A 190 5.28 17.39 4.31
CA VAL A 190 4.20 17.12 3.32
C VAL A 190 4.78 17.01 1.91
N LEU A 191 4.16 16.19 1.04
CA LEU A 191 4.64 16.01 -0.35
C LEU A 191 4.33 17.17 -1.30
N GLY A 192 3.54 18.15 -0.86
CA GLY A 192 3.21 19.36 -1.60
C GLY A 192 2.02 19.20 -2.55
N PRO A 193 1.54 20.31 -3.16
CA PRO A 193 0.20 20.43 -3.75
C PRO A 193 -0.03 19.65 -5.05
N ALA A 194 0.97 18.90 -5.53
CA ALA A 194 0.79 17.94 -6.62
C ALA A 194 0.23 16.60 -6.11
N ILE A 195 0.57 16.20 -4.88
CA ILE A 195 0.08 14.98 -4.24
C ILE A 195 -1.00 15.32 -3.23
N ASN A 196 -0.68 16.17 -2.24
CA ASN A 196 -1.56 16.50 -1.13
C ASN A 196 -2.56 17.58 -1.56
N THR A 197 -3.86 17.36 -1.36
CA THR A 197 -4.94 18.25 -1.85
C THR A 197 -5.85 18.76 -0.72
N GLU A 198 -7.07 19.21 -1.05
CA GLU A 198 -8.13 19.49 -0.06
C GLU A 198 -8.97 18.25 0.29
N PHE A 199 -8.62 17.10 -0.29
CA PHE A 199 -9.22 15.79 -0.08
C PHE A 199 -8.29 14.90 0.75
N ASN A 200 -8.57 13.61 0.87
CA ASN A 200 -7.71 12.66 1.57
C ASN A 200 -6.74 11.99 0.59
N GLU A 201 -5.47 11.90 0.98
CA GLU A 201 -4.47 11.06 0.32
C GLU A 201 -3.92 10.02 1.31
N VAL A 202 -4.12 8.74 0.99
CA VAL A 202 -3.93 7.61 1.90
C VAL A 202 -3.14 6.47 1.27
N ASP A 203 -2.69 5.55 2.11
CA ASP A 203 -2.09 4.27 1.71
C ASP A 203 -0.90 4.39 0.74
N PRO A 204 0.10 5.26 1.03
CA PRO A 204 1.27 5.40 0.16
C PRO A 204 2.00 4.07 0.00
N LYS A 205 2.35 3.76 -1.25
CA LYS A 205 3.08 2.58 -1.71
C LYS A 205 4.12 3.04 -2.74
N LEU A 206 5.22 2.30 -2.87
CA LEU A 206 6.31 2.67 -3.77
C LEU A 206 6.64 1.54 -4.75
N THR A 207 6.97 1.93 -5.98
CA THR A 207 7.58 1.03 -6.95
C THR A 207 9.07 0.84 -6.67
N VAL A 208 9.74 -0.14 -7.30
CA VAL A 208 11.19 -0.34 -7.10
C VAL A 208 12.04 0.79 -7.71
N LYS A 209 11.46 1.62 -8.58
CA LYS A 209 12.05 2.89 -9.07
C LYS A 209 11.89 4.05 -8.06
N GLY A 210 10.97 3.88 -7.10
CA GLY A 210 10.57 4.90 -6.13
C GLY A 210 9.46 5.83 -6.62
N ASP A 211 8.70 5.46 -7.66
CA ASP A 211 7.45 6.15 -8.02
C ASP A 211 6.40 5.92 -6.92
N LEU A 212 5.52 6.88 -6.70
CA LEU A 212 4.47 6.82 -5.68
C LEU A 212 3.16 6.32 -6.26
N THR A 213 2.57 5.30 -5.62
CA THR A 213 1.15 5.00 -5.72
C THR A 213 0.46 5.29 -4.40
N PHE A 214 -0.76 5.80 -4.44
CA PHE A 214 -1.58 6.14 -3.28
C PHE A 214 -3.05 6.10 -3.67
N SER A 215 -3.95 6.14 -2.69
CA SER A 215 -5.39 6.27 -2.95
C SER A 215 -5.92 7.60 -2.48
N SER A 216 -6.92 8.15 -3.17
CA SER A 216 -7.53 9.45 -2.83
C SER A 216 -9.01 9.49 -3.18
N ASP A 217 -9.79 10.22 -2.36
CA ASP A 217 -11.23 10.48 -2.55
C ASP A 217 -11.50 11.81 -3.31
N LYS A 218 -10.47 12.34 -3.98
CA LYS A 218 -10.60 13.58 -4.78
C LYS A 218 -11.56 13.42 -5.98
N PRO A 219 -12.35 14.45 -6.33
CA PRO A 219 -13.27 14.41 -7.47
C PRO A 219 -12.57 14.12 -8.81
N GLY A 220 -13.24 13.34 -9.66
CA GLY A 220 -12.73 12.90 -10.96
C GLY A 220 -12.21 11.45 -10.96
N GLY A 221 -12.14 10.80 -9.79
CA GLY A 221 -12.09 9.35 -9.67
C GLY A 221 -13.37 8.65 -10.16
N LEU A 222 -13.35 7.32 -10.16
CA LEU A 222 -14.45 6.44 -10.54
C LEU A 222 -15.34 6.06 -9.35
N GLY A 223 -14.84 6.15 -8.10
CA GLY A 223 -15.47 5.55 -6.92
C GLY A 223 -15.38 6.42 -5.67
N GLY A 224 -15.11 5.77 -4.53
CA GLY A 224 -14.99 6.42 -3.21
C GLY A 224 -13.54 6.81 -2.89
N PHE A 225 -12.62 5.86 -3.00
CA PHE A 225 -11.17 6.09 -3.04
C PHE A 225 -10.64 5.49 -4.34
N ASP A 226 -9.94 6.26 -5.14
CA ASP A 226 -9.33 5.82 -6.40
C ASP A 226 -7.81 5.71 -6.26
N ILE A 227 -7.19 4.75 -6.93
CA ILE A 227 -5.74 4.57 -6.99
C ILE A 227 -5.14 5.53 -8.01
N TYR A 228 -4.15 6.31 -7.56
CA TYR A 228 -3.35 7.22 -8.36
C TYR A 228 -1.88 6.79 -8.39
N TYR A 229 -1.21 7.09 -9.50
CA TYR A 229 0.22 6.90 -9.73
C TYR A 229 0.88 8.23 -10.05
N SER A 230 2.02 8.53 -9.42
CA SER A 230 2.85 9.69 -9.73
C SER A 230 4.33 9.32 -9.83
N GLU A 231 4.96 9.78 -10.90
CA GLU A 231 6.38 9.53 -11.18
C GLU A 231 7.29 10.33 -10.26
N LYS A 232 8.42 9.72 -9.89
CA LYS A 232 9.47 10.39 -9.14
C LYS A 232 10.36 11.21 -10.07
N GLY A 233 10.26 12.54 -9.96
CA GLY A 233 11.16 13.50 -10.62
C GLY A 233 12.27 14.00 -9.70
N ASP A 234 13.12 14.88 -10.22
CA ASP A 234 14.29 15.42 -9.50
C ASP A 234 13.92 16.24 -8.26
N THR A 235 12.78 16.94 -8.30
CA THR A 235 12.34 17.89 -7.25
C THR A 235 11.24 17.34 -6.33
N GLY A 236 10.69 16.16 -6.62
CA GLY A 236 9.52 15.61 -5.93
C GLY A 236 8.77 14.60 -6.80
N PHE A 237 7.45 14.51 -6.60
CA PHE A 237 6.58 13.71 -7.45
C PHE A 237 5.88 14.58 -8.50
N GLY A 238 5.57 13.99 -9.66
CA GLY A 238 4.82 14.64 -10.73
C GLY A 238 3.33 14.83 -10.41
N LEU A 239 2.56 15.24 -11.43
CA LEU A 239 1.10 15.26 -11.33
C LEU A 239 0.55 13.81 -11.33
N PRO A 240 -0.27 13.42 -10.34
CA PRO A 240 -0.79 12.07 -10.20
C PRO A 240 -1.93 11.78 -11.18
N LEU A 241 -1.77 10.71 -11.97
CA LEU A 241 -2.80 10.19 -12.88
C LEU A 241 -3.50 8.98 -12.24
N GLY A 242 -4.82 8.90 -12.37
CA GLY A 242 -5.60 7.75 -11.91
C GLY A 242 -5.53 6.60 -12.91
N PHE A 243 -5.56 5.35 -12.45
CA PHE A 243 -5.76 4.21 -13.34
C PHE A 243 -7.21 4.16 -13.86
N CYS A 244 -7.41 3.55 -15.03
CA CYS A 244 -8.78 3.28 -15.50
C CYS A 244 -9.42 2.10 -14.74
N ALA A 245 -10.71 1.88 -14.98
CA ALA A 245 -11.28 0.55 -14.84
C ALA A 245 -10.55 -0.48 -15.75
N PRO A 246 -10.35 -1.73 -15.31
CA PRO A 246 -10.88 -2.32 -14.06
C PRO A 246 -10.00 -2.12 -12.80
N VAL A 247 -8.86 -1.43 -12.89
CA VAL A 247 -7.96 -1.19 -11.74
C VAL A 247 -8.65 -0.33 -10.68
N ASN A 248 -9.27 0.78 -11.11
CA ASN A 248 -10.22 1.55 -10.32
C ASN A 248 -11.67 1.16 -10.65
N SER A 249 -12.61 1.48 -9.77
CA SER A 249 -14.01 1.05 -9.84
C SER A 249 -14.93 2.06 -9.14
N SER A 250 -16.23 1.75 -9.04
CA SER A 250 -17.18 2.55 -8.27
C SER A 250 -17.13 2.33 -6.75
N ALA A 251 -16.14 1.61 -6.25
CA ALA A 251 -15.95 1.24 -4.84
C ALA A 251 -14.75 2.02 -4.23
N ASN A 252 -14.22 1.57 -3.09
CA ASN A 252 -12.96 2.05 -2.54
C ASN A 252 -11.81 1.14 -2.97
N ASP A 253 -10.88 1.63 -3.79
CA ASP A 253 -9.72 0.91 -4.28
C ASP A 253 -8.44 1.42 -3.60
N ARG A 254 -7.82 0.56 -2.78
CA ARG A 254 -6.84 0.96 -1.76
C ARG A 254 -5.58 0.08 -1.72
N HIS A 255 -4.51 0.60 -1.12
CA HIS A 255 -3.24 -0.10 -0.87
C HIS A 255 -2.60 -0.79 -2.10
N PHE A 256 -2.54 -0.13 -3.26
CA PHE A 256 -1.99 -0.70 -4.51
C PHE A 256 -0.50 -1.11 -4.39
N THR A 257 -0.20 -2.41 -4.53
CA THR A 257 1.15 -3.00 -4.38
C THR A 257 1.57 -3.71 -5.68
N LEU A 258 2.63 -3.23 -6.34
CA LEU A 258 3.07 -3.67 -7.68
C LEU A 258 4.30 -4.59 -7.64
N ILE A 259 4.16 -5.84 -8.14
CA ILE A 259 5.27 -6.75 -8.44
C ILE A 259 5.88 -6.37 -9.79
N GLN A 260 6.89 -5.51 -9.80
CA GLN A 260 7.46 -4.99 -11.06
C GLN A 260 8.15 -6.05 -11.93
N LYS A 261 8.60 -7.18 -11.39
CA LYS A 261 9.16 -8.28 -12.21
C LYS A 261 8.11 -9.02 -13.05
N GLN A 262 6.83 -8.94 -12.69
CA GLN A 262 5.79 -9.85 -13.18
C GLN A 262 4.60 -9.14 -13.86
N ARG A 263 4.62 -7.79 -13.98
CA ARG A 263 3.47 -6.98 -14.47
C ARG A 263 2.15 -7.29 -13.75
N PHE A 264 2.27 -7.61 -12.47
CA PHE A 264 1.19 -8.07 -11.62
C PHE A 264 1.11 -7.15 -10.41
N ALA A 265 -0.10 -6.76 -10.00
CA ALA A 265 -0.30 -5.87 -8.86
C ALA A 265 -1.48 -6.33 -8.01
N LEU A 266 -1.54 -5.85 -6.78
CA LEU A 266 -2.60 -6.12 -5.83
C LEU A 266 -3.29 -4.83 -5.43
N LEU A 267 -4.57 -4.92 -5.08
CA LEU A 267 -5.27 -3.89 -4.31
C LEU A 267 -6.12 -4.52 -3.19
N SER A 268 -6.53 -3.71 -2.24
CA SER A 268 -7.67 -3.98 -1.33
C SER A 268 -8.89 -3.26 -1.87
N SER A 269 -10.06 -3.89 -1.94
CA SER A 269 -11.27 -3.25 -2.46
C SER A 269 -12.56 -3.78 -1.85
N ASP A 270 -13.59 -2.93 -1.72
CA ASP A 270 -14.93 -3.26 -1.21
C ASP A 270 -16.01 -3.31 -2.30
N ARG A 271 -15.63 -3.67 -3.53
CA ARG A 271 -16.54 -3.97 -4.66
C ARG A 271 -17.58 -5.03 -4.27
N GLU A 272 -18.81 -4.87 -4.77
CA GLU A 272 -19.99 -5.71 -4.48
C GLU A 272 -19.84 -7.23 -4.76
N ALA A 273 -18.75 -7.66 -5.40
CA ALA A 273 -18.41 -9.06 -5.67
C ALA A 273 -17.41 -9.68 -4.66
N GLY A 274 -17.14 -8.99 -3.55
CA GLY A 274 -16.31 -9.48 -2.44
C GLY A 274 -16.99 -10.51 -1.52
N LEU A 275 -16.22 -11.05 -0.58
CA LEU A 275 -16.71 -11.91 0.50
C LEU A 275 -16.99 -11.14 1.79
N GLY A 276 -16.25 -10.05 2.05
CA GLY A 276 -16.37 -9.21 3.24
C GLY A 276 -16.60 -7.72 2.91
N GLY A 277 -15.91 -6.86 3.65
CA GLY A 277 -15.75 -5.43 3.34
C GLY A 277 -14.61 -5.24 2.35
N PHE A 278 -13.44 -4.80 2.82
CA PHE A 278 -12.23 -4.88 1.98
C PHE A 278 -11.83 -6.34 1.77
N ASP A 279 -11.73 -6.75 0.52
CA ASP A 279 -11.16 -8.00 0.03
C ASP A 279 -9.84 -7.70 -0.70
N ILE A 280 -8.89 -8.64 -0.74
CA ILE A 280 -7.73 -8.52 -1.65
C ILE A 280 -8.15 -8.93 -3.07
N TYR A 281 -7.64 -8.20 -4.07
CA TYR A 281 -7.80 -8.47 -5.50
C TYR A 281 -6.44 -8.54 -6.20
N SER A 282 -6.29 -9.44 -7.19
CA SER A 282 -5.15 -9.44 -8.12
C SER A 282 -5.49 -8.60 -9.34
N ILE A 283 -4.43 -8.04 -9.93
CA ILE A 283 -4.44 -7.28 -11.16
C ILE A 283 -3.52 -8.03 -12.12
N ASP A 284 -4.12 -8.87 -12.95
CA ASP A 284 -3.46 -9.81 -13.85
C ASP A 284 -3.38 -9.22 -15.26
N VAL A 285 -2.24 -9.41 -15.94
CA VAL A 285 -2.02 -8.98 -17.32
C VAL A 285 -1.91 -10.22 -18.20
N TYR A 286 -2.84 -10.36 -19.15
CA TYR A 286 -2.78 -11.41 -20.14
C TYR A 286 -1.75 -11.09 -21.21
N ALA A 287 -0.77 -11.98 -21.38
CA ALA A 287 -0.09 -12.11 -22.66
C ALA A 287 -1.07 -12.78 -23.63
N GLU A 288 -1.38 -12.13 -24.75
CA GLU A 288 -2.03 -12.80 -25.88
C GLU A 288 -1.12 -13.92 -26.43
N ILE A 289 -1.73 -15.00 -26.92
CA ILE A 289 -1.07 -16.27 -27.29
C ILE A 289 -0.97 -16.40 -28.82
#